data_AF-A0A532UJJ0-F1
#
_entry.id   AF-A0A532UJJ0-F1
#
_cell.length_a   1.000
_cell.length_b   1.000
_cell.length_c   1.000
_cell.angle_alpha   90.00
_cell.angle_beta   90.00
_cell.angle_gamma   90.00
#
_symmetry.space_group_name_H-M   'P 1'
#
loop_
_entity.id
_entity.type
_entity.pdbx_description
1 polymer ?
#
loop_
_entity_poly.entity_id
_entity_poly.type
_entity_poly.pdbx_seq_one_letter_code
_entity_poly.pdbx_strand_id
1 'polypeptide(L)'
;GFGNKKTWDTDFRTLFLKFNNEISHKIFSNGLKHKGMCMDIMDIKNRDFDLVYLDPPYIRQDKRSPKDYYSMYHFLEGLVNYNRWRYMIDWKTKNKRLIKENRIWDNNNFEENLNILFKRFQYSMIVLSYGDPGCPSIQKIKELLYKYKSIINIIKTPYKYKLNNKNDQKVYEVLIIGK
;
A
#
# COMPACT_ATOMS: atom_id res chain seq x y z
N GLY A 1 -19.47 17.51 11.41
CA GLY A 1 -19.83 17.27 10.00
C GLY A 1 -18.59 16.90 9.22
N PHE A 2 -18.71 16.01 8.24
CA PHE A 2 -17.60 15.58 7.36
C PHE A 2 -16.92 16.80 6.74
N GLY A 3 -15.64 17.02 7.08
CA GLY A 3 -14.87 18.18 6.64
C GLY A 3 -14.36 18.00 5.22
N ASN A 4 -15.18 18.29 4.21
CA ASN A 4 -14.74 18.59 2.84
C ASN A 4 -15.86 19.13 1.93
N LYS A 5 -16.89 19.81 2.48
CA LYS A 5 -18.04 20.32 1.70
C LYS A 5 -17.63 21.03 0.40
N LYS A 6 -16.62 21.91 0.50
CA LYS A 6 -16.05 22.63 -0.65
C LYS A 6 -15.55 21.70 -1.77
N THR A 7 -14.95 20.56 -1.43
CA THR A 7 -14.48 19.57 -2.42
C THR A 7 -15.66 18.83 -3.05
N TRP A 8 -16.67 18.43 -2.27
CA TRP A 8 -17.83 17.71 -2.79
C TRP A 8 -18.72 18.58 -3.70
N ASP A 9 -18.77 19.88 -3.42
CA ASP A 9 -19.54 20.85 -4.19
C ASP A 9 -18.77 21.40 -5.41
N THR A 10 -17.49 21.05 -5.58
CA THR A 10 -16.70 21.44 -6.77
C THR A 10 -16.94 20.43 -7.89
N ASP A 11 -17.12 20.92 -9.11
CA ASP A 11 -17.34 20.05 -10.26
C ASP A 11 -16.12 19.13 -10.54
N PHE A 12 -16.42 17.94 -11.07
CA PHE A 12 -15.41 16.93 -11.35
C PHE A 12 -14.28 17.45 -12.25
N ARG A 13 -14.62 18.23 -13.29
CA ARG A 13 -13.64 18.73 -14.27
C ARG A 13 -12.64 19.67 -13.61
N THR A 14 -13.10 20.59 -12.78
CA THR A 14 -12.25 21.51 -12.03
C THR A 14 -11.31 20.76 -11.09
N LEU A 15 -11.82 19.79 -10.33
CA LEU A 15 -10.98 18.96 -9.46
C LEU A 15 -9.97 18.14 -10.27
N PHE A 16 -10.41 17.52 -11.36
CA PHE A 16 -9.56 16.73 -12.24
C PHE A 16 -8.39 17.55 -12.80
N LEU A 17 -8.67 18.71 -13.40
CA LEU A 17 -7.63 19.59 -13.94
C LEU A 17 -6.67 20.08 -12.85
N LYS A 18 -7.21 20.45 -11.68
CA LYS A 18 -6.39 20.88 -10.53
C LYS A 18 -5.43 19.78 -10.11
N PHE A 19 -5.91 18.57 -9.86
CA PHE A 19 -5.06 17.47 -9.41
C PHE A 19 -4.13 16.97 -10.51
N ASN A 20 -4.57 16.96 -11.77
CA ASN A 20 -3.71 16.65 -12.91
C ASN A 20 -2.53 17.62 -13.00
N ASN A 21 -2.78 18.92 -12.84
CA ASN A 21 -1.71 19.92 -12.81
C ASN A 21 -0.80 19.70 -11.60
N GLU A 22 -1.35 19.48 -10.41
CA GLU A 22 -0.54 19.22 -9.21
C GLU A 22 0.38 18.01 -9.38
N ILE A 23 -0.13 16.92 -9.96
CA ILE A 23 0.65 15.70 -10.25
C ILE A 23 1.70 15.99 -11.32
N SER A 24 1.34 16.67 -12.40
CA SER A 24 2.26 16.96 -13.51
C SER A 24 3.49 17.74 -13.06
N HIS A 25 3.34 18.68 -12.13
CA HIS A 25 4.47 19.43 -11.56
C HIS A 25 5.37 18.58 -10.64
N LYS A 26 4.91 17.41 -10.21
CA LYS A 26 5.70 16.44 -9.43
C LYS A 26 6.34 15.38 -10.31
N ILE A 27 6.00 15.31 -11.60
CA ILE A 27 6.65 14.41 -12.55
C ILE A 27 7.92 15.08 -13.04
N PHE A 28 9.06 14.48 -12.75
CA PHE A 28 10.37 14.93 -13.22
C PHE A 28 11.15 13.76 -13.83
N SER A 29 12.03 14.06 -14.77
CA SER A 29 12.98 13.10 -15.32
C SER A 29 14.32 13.26 -14.60
N ASN A 30 14.89 12.14 -14.16
CA ASN A 30 16.28 12.10 -13.70
C ASN A 30 17.26 11.77 -14.84
N GLY A 31 16.79 11.73 -16.10
CA GLY A 31 17.60 11.39 -17.28
C GLY A 31 17.93 9.91 -17.42
N LEU A 32 17.47 9.05 -16.51
CA LEU A 32 17.75 7.61 -16.52
C LEU A 32 16.61 6.81 -17.16
N LYS A 33 16.94 5.58 -17.57
CA LYS A 33 15.96 4.63 -18.11
C LYS A 33 15.30 3.86 -16.97
N HIS A 34 13.97 3.85 -16.95
CA HIS A 34 13.16 3.13 -15.97
C HIS A 34 12.38 2.00 -16.65
N LYS A 35 12.09 0.93 -15.91
CA LYS A 35 11.20 -0.14 -16.35
C LYS A 35 10.05 -0.27 -15.35
N GLY A 36 8.82 -0.12 -15.83
CA GLY A 36 7.60 -0.41 -15.08
C GLY A 36 7.01 -1.75 -15.54
N MET A 37 6.59 -2.59 -14.60
CA MET A 37 6.01 -3.91 -14.90
C MET A 37 4.79 -4.12 -14.00
N CYS A 38 3.72 -4.68 -14.55
CA CYS A 38 2.54 -5.11 -13.80
C CYS A 38 2.56 -6.65 -13.73
N MET A 39 3.23 -7.19 -12.72
CA MET A 39 3.35 -8.64 -12.52
C MET A 39 3.62 -8.98 -11.05
N ASP A 40 3.51 -10.25 -10.69
CA ASP A 40 3.92 -10.72 -9.38
C ASP A 40 5.44 -10.58 -9.21
N ILE A 41 5.87 -10.06 -8.06
CA ILE A 41 7.29 -9.92 -7.71
C ILE A 41 8.02 -11.27 -7.72
N MET A 42 7.30 -12.36 -7.46
CA MET A 42 7.83 -13.72 -7.48
C MET A 42 8.19 -14.20 -8.90
N ASP A 43 7.58 -13.63 -9.93
CA ASP A 43 7.82 -13.95 -11.34
C ASP A 43 9.03 -13.20 -11.93
N ILE A 44 9.52 -12.17 -11.26
CA ILE A 44 10.69 -11.40 -11.73
C ILE A 44 11.95 -12.26 -11.63
N LYS A 45 12.50 -12.70 -12.77
CA LYS A 45 13.69 -13.57 -12.80
C LYS A 45 14.94 -12.89 -12.22
N ASN A 46 15.14 -11.60 -12.50
CA ASN A 46 16.27 -10.86 -11.93
C ASN A 46 16.08 -10.67 -10.42
N ARG A 47 17.16 -10.86 -9.66
CA ARG A 47 17.20 -10.63 -8.21
C ARG A 47 18.37 -9.76 -7.79
N ASP A 48 19.22 -9.39 -8.74
CA ASP A 48 20.39 -8.55 -8.50
C ASP A 48 19.96 -7.09 -8.55
N PHE A 49 19.76 -6.54 -7.36
CA PHE A 49 19.37 -5.16 -7.13
C PHE A 49 20.19 -4.64 -5.96
N ASP A 50 20.67 -3.40 -6.04
CA ASP A 50 21.36 -2.76 -4.92
C ASP A 50 20.39 -2.50 -3.75
N LEU A 51 19.15 -2.13 -4.08
CA LEU A 51 18.10 -1.78 -3.13
C LEU A 51 16.73 -2.25 -3.61
N VAL A 52 15.95 -2.82 -2.70
CA VAL A 52 14.55 -3.20 -2.88
C VAL A 52 13.70 -2.42 -1.89
N TYR A 53 12.85 -1.53 -2.41
CA TYR A 53 11.86 -0.80 -1.64
C TYR A 53 10.52 -1.54 -1.66
N LEU A 54 9.96 -1.81 -0.48
CA LEU A 54 8.72 -2.54 -0.29
C LEU A 54 7.70 -1.62 0.39
N ASP A 55 6.51 -1.53 -0.21
CA ASP A 55 5.34 -0.86 0.35
C ASP A 55 4.12 -1.80 0.27
N PRO A 56 4.12 -2.89 1.06
CA PRO A 56 3.03 -3.85 1.05
C PRO A 56 1.76 -3.24 1.66
N PRO A 57 0.58 -3.80 1.37
CA PRO A 57 -0.67 -3.30 1.94
C PRO A 57 -0.62 -3.28 3.47
N TYR A 58 -1.06 -2.18 4.04
CA TYR A 58 -1.01 -1.98 5.48
C TYR A 58 -2.17 -2.68 6.19
N ILE A 59 -1.87 -3.69 6.99
CA ILE A 59 -2.86 -4.45 7.75
C ILE A 59 -2.93 -3.93 9.18
N ARG A 60 -4.12 -3.46 9.59
CA ARG A 60 -4.42 -3.09 10.98
C ARG A 60 -5.17 -4.22 11.68
N GLN A 61 -4.89 -4.40 12.99
CA GLN A 61 -5.57 -5.39 13.84
C GLN A 61 -7.06 -5.06 14.07
N ASP A 62 -7.48 -3.81 13.92
CA ASP A 62 -8.86 -3.40 14.20
C ASP A 62 -9.85 -3.92 13.14
N LYS A 63 -10.90 -4.59 13.62
CA LYS A 63 -12.00 -5.15 12.83
C LYS A 63 -13.02 -4.11 12.35
N ARG A 64 -12.94 -2.83 12.75
CA ARG A 64 -14.01 -1.82 12.60
C ARG A 64 -13.91 -0.90 11.37
N SER A 65 -12.80 -0.88 10.65
CA SER A 65 -12.69 -0.15 9.37
C SER A 65 -12.97 -1.11 8.21
N PRO A 66 -13.63 -0.69 7.12
CA PRO A 66 -13.95 -1.62 6.05
C PRO A 66 -12.63 -2.14 5.48
N LYS A 67 -12.47 -3.46 5.58
CA LYS A 67 -11.17 -4.16 5.62
C LYS A 67 -10.47 -4.28 4.28
N ASP A 68 -11.03 -3.69 3.23
CA ASP A 68 -10.58 -3.93 1.88
C ASP A 68 -10.85 -2.68 1.03
N TYR A 69 -9.77 -2.00 0.63
CA TYR A 69 -9.82 -0.85 -0.27
C TYR A 69 -10.58 -1.19 -1.57
N TYR A 70 -10.40 -2.42 -2.06
CA TYR A 70 -11.08 -2.98 -3.23
C TYR A 70 -12.60 -3.03 -3.05
N SER A 71 -13.07 -3.23 -1.81
CA SER A 71 -14.50 -3.30 -1.50
C SER A 71 -15.19 -1.94 -1.39
N MET A 72 -14.43 -0.86 -1.17
CA MET A 72 -14.96 0.50 -1.00
C MET A 72 -14.80 1.35 -2.26
N TYR A 73 -13.69 1.21 -2.97
CA TYR A 73 -13.31 2.08 -4.08
C TYR A 73 -13.32 1.33 -5.41
N HIS A 74 -14.33 0.48 -5.63
CA HIS A 74 -14.43 -0.33 -6.85
C HIS A 74 -14.46 0.46 -8.16
N PHE A 75 -14.81 1.76 -8.10
CA PHE A 75 -14.76 2.63 -9.27
C PHE A 75 -13.34 2.91 -9.75
N LEU A 76 -12.33 2.88 -8.87
CA LEU A 76 -10.92 3.07 -9.28
C LEU A 76 -10.46 1.90 -10.16
N GLU A 77 -10.75 0.68 -9.74
CA GLU A 77 -10.55 -0.52 -10.56
C GLU A 77 -11.38 -0.46 -11.85
N GLY A 78 -12.57 0.15 -11.79
CA GLY A 78 -13.38 0.46 -12.95
C GLY A 78 -12.73 1.45 -13.92
N LEU A 79 -11.99 2.46 -13.44
CA LEU A 79 -11.24 3.36 -14.33
C LEU A 79 -10.09 2.63 -15.03
N VAL A 80 -9.43 1.71 -14.33
CA VAL A 80 -8.32 0.91 -14.88
C VAL A 80 -8.82 -0.15 -15.87
N ASN A 81 -9.96 -0.79 -15.58
CA ASN A 81 -10.50 -1.90 -16.36
C ASN A 81 -11.97 -1.65 -16.77
N TYR A 82 -12.20 -0.50 -17.42
CA TYR A 82 -13.54 0.03 -17.70
C TYR A 82 -14.44 -0.96 -18.43
N ASN A 83 -13.90 -1.63 -19.45
CA ASN A 83 -14.65 -2.57 -20.27
C ASN A 83 -15.12 -3.81 -19.48
N ARG A 84 -14.39 -4.23 -18.44
CA ARG A 84 -14.74 -5.40 -17.63
C ARG A 84 -15.45 -5.04 -16.32
N TRP A 85 -15.48 -3.76 -15.96
CA TRP A 85 -15.92 -3.29 -14.66
C TRP A 85 -17.29 -3.83 -14.23
N ARG A 86 -18.28 -3.80 -15.14
CA ARG A 86 -19.64 -4.31 -14.87
C ARG A 86 -19.66 -5.78 -14.42
N TYR A 87 -18.77 -6.60 -14.98
CA TYR A 87 -18.68 -8.04 -14.69
C TYR A 87 -17.89 -8.32 -13.41
N MET A 88 -17.10 -7.37 -12.94
CA MET A 88 -16.33 -7.48 -11.70
C MET A 88 -17.17 -7.13 -10.47
N ILE A 89 -18.38 -6.55 -10.63
CA ILE A 89 -19.24 -6.12 -9.52
C ILE A 89 -20.05 -7.29 -8.96
N ASP A 90 -20.02 -7.45 -7.63
CA ASP A 90 -20.92 -8.33 -6.88
C ASP A 90 -22.26 -7.62 -6.65
N TRP A 91 -23.17 -7.83 -7.60
CA TRP A 91 -24.50 -7.24 -7.60
C TRP A 91 -25.39 -7.71 -6.44
N LYS A 92 -25.03 -8.77 -5.71
CA LYS A 92 -25.78 -9.25 -4.53
C LYS A 92 -25.52 -8.38 -3.30
N THR A 93 -24.42 -7.63 -3.29
CA THR A 93 -24.05 -6.78 -2.15
C THR A 93 -24.77 -5.43 -2.20
N LYS A 94 -25.09 -4.87 -1.03
CA LYS A 94 -25.71 -3.54 -0.92
C LYS A 94 -24.79 -2.43 -1.44
N ASN A 95 -23.49 -2.55 -1.17
CA ASN A 95 -22.48 -1.57 -1.57
C ASN A 95 -21.87 -1.84 -2.96
N LYS A 96 -22.37 -2.85 -3.71
CA LYS A 96 -21.89 -3.20 -5.05
C LYS A 96 -20.35 -3.33 -5.13
N ARG A 97 -19.75 -3.95 -4.11
CA ARG A 97 -18.30 -4.21 -4.07
C ARG A 97 -17.89 -5.11 -5.24
N LEU A 98 -16.59 -5.17 -5.53
CA LEU A 98 -16.07 -6.13 -6.50
C LEU A 98 -16.12 -7.56 -5.96
N ILE A 99 -16.26 -8.52 -6.88
CA ILE A 99 -16.10 -9.94 -6.62
C ILE A 99 -14.65 -10.14 -6.14
N LYS A 100 -14.49 -10.73 -4.94
CA LYS A 100 -13.17 -10.92 -4.34
C LYS A 100 -12.43 -12.03 -5.10
N GLU A 101 -11.34 -11.67 -5.74
CA GLU A 101 -10.36 -12.64 -6.24
C GLU A 101 -9.41 -12.96 -5.08
N ASN A 102 -9.22 -14.25 -4.77
CA ASN A 102 -8.28 -14.65 -3.72
C ASN A 102 -6.86 -14.30 -4.15
N ARG A 103 -6.27 -13.22 -3.61
CA ARG A 103 -4.88 -12.85 -3.90
C ARG A 103 -3.93 -13.67 -3.00
N ILE A 104 -2.67 -13.81 -3.41
CA ILE A 104 -1.63 -14.48 -2.59
C ILE A 104 -1.47 -13.83 -1.21
N TRP A 105 -1.72 -12.52 -1.13
CA TRP A 105 -1.78 -11.74 0.10
C TRP A 105 -3.00 -12.04 0.99
N ASP A 106 -4.03 -12.71 0.47
CA ASP A 106 -5.24 -13.10 1.21
C ASP A 106 -5.16 -14.52 1.82
N ASN A 107 -4.32 -15.41 1.26
CA ASN A 107 -4.34 -16.85 1.57
C ASN A 107 -3.24 -17.34 2.51
N ASN A 108 -2.08 -16.66 2.54
CA ASN A 108 -0.97 -16.99 3.45
C ASN A 108 -0.93 -16.02 4.63
N ASN A 109 -0.36 -16.44 5.77
CA ASN A 109 -0.04 -15.51 6.85
C ASN A 109 0.86 -14.40 6.26
N PHE A 110 0.44 -13.14 6.34
CA PHE A 110 1.19 -12.00 5.77
C PHE A 110 2.67 -11.99 6.22
N GLU A 111 2.94 -12.47 7.44
CA GLU A 111 4.30 -12.69 7.95
C GLU A 111 5.13 -13.66 7.09
N GLU A 112 4.52 -14.73 6.60
CA GLU A 112 5.16 -15.73 5.74
C GLU A 112 5.50 -15.13 4.37
N ASN A 113 4.56 -14.36 3.79
CA ASN A 113 4.82 -13.63 2.54
C ASN A 113 5.99 -12.63 2.70
N LEU A 114 6.04 -11.89 3.80
CA LEU A 114 7.19 -11.03 4.11
C LEU A 114 8.49 -11.83 4.24
N ASN A 115 8.46 -12.95 4.96
CA ASN A 115 9.64 -13.80 5.13
C ASN A 115 10.15 -14.36 3.79
N ILE A 116 9.25 -14.76 2.88
CA ILE A 116 9.59 -15.20 1.52
C ILE A 116 10.25 -14.06 0.73
N LEU A 117 9.70 -12.84 0.81
CA LEU A 117 10.27 -11.68 0.13
C LEU A 117 11.65 -11.29 0.68
N PHE A 118 11.81 -11.28 2.00
CA PHE A 118 13.10 -10.98 2.62
C PHE A 118 14.16 -12.00 2.23
N LYS A 119 13.80 -13.30 2.21
CA LYS A 119 14.69 -14.35 1.72
C LYS A 119 15.05 -14.16 0.26
N ARG A 120 14.08 -13.81 -0.59
CA ARG A 120 14.29 -13.64 -2.03
C ARG A 120 15.31 -12.54 -2.34
N PHE A 121 15.25 -11.44 -1.60
CA PHE A 121 16.12 -10.26 -1.78
C PHE A 121 17.17 -10.11 -0.67
N GLN A 122 17.59 -11.22 -0.06
CA GLN A 122 18.51 -11.19 1.08
C GLN A 122 19.87 -10.54 0.76
N TYR A 123 20.28 -10.50 -0.51
CA TYR A 123 21.54 -9.89 -0.94
C TYR A 123 21.41 -8.39 -1.28
N SER A 124 20.19 -7.87 -1.43
CA SER A 124 19.91 -6.44 -1.68
C SER A 124 19.68 -5.69 -0.38
N MET A 125 19.94 -4.38 -0.32
CA MET A 125 19.39 -3.59 0.78
C MET A 125 17.86 -3.63 0.74
N ILE A 126 17.20 -3.90 1.87
CA ILE A 126 15.74 -3.94 1.93
C ILE A 126 15.26 -2.72 2.70
N VAL A 127 14.38 -1.93 2.08
CA VAL A 127 13.70 -0.80 2.71
C VAL A 127 12.21 -1.09 2.71
N LEU A 128 11.61 -1.17 3.89
CA LEU A 128 10.18 -1.46 4.05
C LEU A 128 9.48 -0.27 4.69
N SER A 129 8.51 0.28 3.96
CA SER A 129 7.53 1.22 4.49
C SER A 129 6.42 0.47 5.22
N TYR A 130 6.09 0.93 6.41
CA TYR A 130 5.09 0.29 7.24
C TYR A 130 4.46 1.29 8.22
N GLY A 131 3.22 1.05 8.65
CA GLY A 131 2.61 1.87 9.70
C GLY A 131 2.70 1.22 11.08
N ASP A 132 2.58 2.02 12.13
CA ASP A 132 2.48 1.54 13.52
C ASP A 132 1.25 2.20 14.17
N PRO A 133 0.28 1.46 14.75
CA PRO A 133 0.24 0.00 14.97
C PRO A 133 -0.23 -0.80 13.74
N GLY A 134 0.61 -1.75 13.30
CA GLY A 134 0.30 -2.69 12.21
C GLY A 134 0.30 -4.16 12.66
N CYS A 135 -0.14 -5.05 11.77
CA CYS A 135 -0.18 -6.49 11.97
C CYS A 135 0.47 -7.20 10.78
N PRO A 136 1.70 -7.75 10.91
CA PRO A 136 2.52 -7.92 12.11
C PRO A 136 3.02 -6.61 12.72
N SER A 137 3.47 -6.68 13.97
CA SER A 137 4.09 -5.54 14.66
C SER A 137 5.46 -5.22 14.06
N ILE A 138 5.95 -3.98 14.28
CA ILE A 138 7.31 -3.58 13.88
C ILE A 138 8.37 -4.53 14.44
N GLN A 139 8.19 -4.97 15.69
CA GLN A 139 9.11 -5.90 16.35
C GLN A 139 9.13 -7.25 15.64
N LYS A 140 7.97 -7.77 15.25
CA LYS A 140 7.88 -9.04 14.52
C LYS A 140 8.51 -8.94 13.13
N ILE A 141 8.31 -7.83 12.43
CA ILE A 141 8.97 -7.58 11.14
C ILE A 141 10.49 -7.53 11.31
N LYS A 142 10.98 -6.85 12.36
CA LYS A 142 12.41 -6.79 12.70
C LYS A 142 12.99 -8.20 12.92
N GLU A 143 12.30 -9.06 13.66
CA GLU A 143 12.70 -10.46 13.88
C GLU A 143 12.78 -11.27 12.58
N LEU A 144 11.81 -11.11 11.68
CA LEU A 144 11.84 -11.77 10.37
C LEU A 144 13.02 -11.31 9.53
N LEU A 145 13.30 -10.01 9.53
CA LEU A 145 14.36 -9.41 8.73
C LEU A 145 15.75 -9.79 9.25
N TYR A 146 15.93 -9.97 10.56
CA TYR A 146 17.20 -10.41 11.18
C TYR A 146 17.68 -11.79 10.69
N LYS A 147 16.79 -12.62 10.15
CA LYS A 147 17.17 -13.91 9.54
C LYS A 147 18.05 -13.74 8.30
N TYR A 148 17.98 -12.57 7.66
CA TYR A 148 18.61 -12.30 6.37
C TYR A 148 19.51 -11.05 6.38
N LYS A 149 19.42 -10.23 7.44
CA LYS A 149 20.08 -8.92 7.55
C LYS A 149 20.77 -8.77 8.90
N SER A 150 22.02 -8.31 8.86
CA SER A 150 22.83 -8.15 10.08
C SER A 150 22.56 -6.81 10.77
N ILE A 151 22.26 -5.78 9.98
CA ILE A 151 22.02 -4.42 10.48
C ILE A 151 20.59 -4.01 10.12
N ILE A 152 19.81 -3.64 11.14
CA ILE A 152 18.44 -3.16 10.97
C ILE A 152 18.28 -1.79 11.64
N ASN A 153 17.95 -0.78 10.84
CA ASN A 153 17.61 0.55 11.31
C ASN A 153 16.10 0.78 11.20
N ILE A 154 15.51 1.39 12.22
CA ILE A 154 14.08 1.69 12.26
C ILE A 154 13.91 3.19 12.50
N ILE A 155 13.29 3.87 11.55
CA ILE A 155 12.99 5.31 11.64
C ILE A 155 11.48 5.43 11.81
N LYS A 156 11.03 6.17 12.83
CA LYS A 156 9.61 6.41 13.11
C LYS A 156 9.28 7.90 13.05
N THR A 157 8.23 8.24 12.32
CA THR A 157 7.70 9.60 12.23
C THR A 157 6.25 9.62 12.72
N PRO A 158 5.89 10.46 13.70
CA PRO A 158 4.51 10.59 14.16
C PRO A 158 3.58 11.00 13.02
N TYR A 159 2.45 10.31 12.88
CA TYR A 159 1.45 10.59 11.86
C TYR A 159 0.10 10.95 12.48
N LYS A 160 -0.49 12.06 12.03
CA LYS A 160 -1.80 12.54 12.50
C LYS A 160 -2.83 12.49 11.37
N TYR A 161 -3.80 11.59 11.48
CA TYR A 161 -4.95 11.59 10.57
C TYR A 161 -5.79 12.85 10.79
N LYS A 162 -6.05 13.61 9.71
CA LYS A 162 -6.84 14.85 9.75
C LYS A 162 -8.26 14.70 10.33
N LEU A 163 -8.81 13.50 10.34
CA LEU A 163 -10.18 13.20 10.81
C LEU A 163 -10.21 12.49 12.17
N ASN A 164 -9.05 12.19 12.77
CA ASN A 164 -8.99 11.43 14.01
C ASN A 164 -8.89 12.38 15.21
N ASN A 165 -10.01 13.04 15.55
CA ASN A 165 -10.09 14.01 16.64
C ASN A 165 -10.39 13.38 18.01
N LYS A 166 -10.55 12.05 18.10
CA LYS A 166 -11.04 11.37 19.31
C LYS A 166 -10.21 10.17 19.81
N ASN A 167 -9.22 9.72 19.06
CA ASN A 167 -8.36 8.62 19.49
C ASN A 167 -6.94 9.16 19.73
N ASP A 168 -6.51 9.18 21.00
CA ASP A 168 -5.12 9.47 21.43
C ASP A 168 -4.11 8.39 21.01
N GLN A 169 -4.52 7.48 20.12
CA GLN A 169 -3.67 6.41 19.64
C GLN A 169 -2.61 7.02 18.71
N LYS A 170 -1.38 7.09 19.21
CA LYS A 170 -0.22 7.56 18.43
C LYS A 170 0.01 6.60 17.27
N VAL A 171 -0.19 7.12 16.05
CA VAL A 171 0.13 6.40 14.82
C VAL A 171 1.48 6.91 14.32
N TYR A 172 2.27 6.02 13.74
CA TYR A 172 3.54 6.37 13.13
C TYR A 172 3.62 5.80 11.72
N GLU A 173 4.31 6.54 10.85
CA GLU A 173 4.92 5.98 9.65
C GLU A 173 6.32 5.50 10.03
N VAL A 174 6.66 4.30 9.57
CA VAL A 174 7.90 3.61 9.94
C VAL A 174 8.62 3.17 8.69
N LEU A 175 9.91 3.49 8.64
CA LEU A 175 10.83 2.97 7.63
C LEU A 175 11.78 1.96 8.30
N ILE A 176 11.73 0.72 7.84
CA ILE A 176 12.57 -0.37 8.33
C ILE A 176 13.62 -0.68 7.27
N ILE A 177 14.89 -0.51 7.59
CA ILE A 177 16.01 -0.63 6.65
C ILE A 177 16.89 -1.79 7.10
N GLY A 178 16.94 -2.86 6.31
CA GLY A 178 17.84 -4.00 6.49
C GLY A 178 19.01 -3.95 5.51
N LYS A 179 20.24 -3.94 6.03
CA LYS A 179 21.47 -4.03 5.25
C LYS A 179 22.04 -5.45 5.33
#